data_AF-A0A6I6LD73-F1
#
_entry.id   AF-A0A6I6LD73-F1
#
_cell.length_a   1.000
_cell.length_b   1.000
_cell.length_c   1.000
_cell.angle_alpha   90.00
_cell.angle_beta   90.00
_cell.angle_gamma   90.00
#
_symmetry.space_group_name_H-M   'P 1'
#
loop_
_entity.id
_entity.type
_entity.pdbx_description
1 polymer ?
#
loop_
_entity_poly.entity_id
_entity_poly.type
_entity_poly.pdbx_seq_one_letter_code
_entity_poly.pdbx_strand_id
1 'polypeptide(L)'
;MPLNYVLIAGAALNGYGAVNLFISSLRGMHRVSGPDDYWQLRLFVSGTALTFGLFYLYLFFKPEFVWPFLIFGAALKSWACVLSLALYKAEKLSRKAMAEFGLSNGLVAGLFWLYLWYGFPAA
;
A
#
# COMPACT_ATOMS: atom_id res chain seq x y z
N MET A 1 -0.30 -3.60 22.20
CA MET A 1 -1.52 -3.30 21.41
C MET A 1 -2.02 -4.61 20.83
N PRO A 2 -3.34 -4.84 20.80
CA PRO A 2 -3.91 -5.99 20.09
C PRO A 2 -3.42 -6.00 18.62
N LEU A 3 -2.99 -7.15 18.10
CA LEU A 3 -2.26 -7.22 16.82
C LEU A 3 -3.11 -6.74 15.63
N ASN A 4 -4.44 -6.79 15.74
CA ASN A 4 -5.41 -6.30 14.77
C ASN A 4 -5.31 -4.78 14.49
N TYR A 5 -4.74 -3.97 15.37
CA TYR A 5 -4.50 -2.54 15.09
C TYR A 5 -3.52 -2.31 13.94
N VAL A 6 -2.74 -3.33 13.54
CA VAL A 6 -1.95 -3.30 12.31
C VAL A 6 -2.82 -3.04 11.08
N LEU A 7 -4.06 -3.52 11.06
CA LEU A 7 -5.01 -3.27 9.96
C LEU A 7 -5.40 -1.79 9.89
N ILE A 8 -5.56 -1.13 11.05
CA ILE A 8 -5.82 0.32 11.12
C ILE A 8 -4.60 1.11 10.62
N ALA A 9 -3.39 0.72 11.02
CA ALA A 9 -2.17 1.36 10.53
C ALA A 9 -2.02 1.20 9.00
N GLY A 10 -2.28 -0.01 8.48
CA GLY A 10 -2.31 -0.28 7.05
C GLY A 10 -3.37 0.53 6.32
N ALA A 11 -4.57 0.65 6.90
CA ALA A 11 -5.67 1.45 6.36
C ALA A 11 -5.29 2.94 6.27
N ALA A 12 -4.74 3.49 7.35
CA ALA A 12 -4.34 4.89 7.43
C ALA A 12 -3.23 5.21 6.42
N LEU A 13 -2.19 4.38 6.32
CA LEU A 13 -1.08 4.59 5.38
C LEU A 13 -1.54 4.50 3.93
N ASN A 14 -2.38 3.52 3.58
CA ASN A 14 -2.93 3.41 2.24
C ASN A 14 -3.89 4.56 1.90
N GLY A 15 -4.75 4.96 2.84
CA GLY A 15 -5.66 6.09 2.66
C GLY A 15 -4.91 7.41 2.48
N TYR A 16 -3.89 7.67 3.31
CA TYR A 16 -3.02 8.83 3.17
C TYR A 16 -2.29 8.83 1.82
N GLY A 17 -1.68 7.70 1.45
CA GLY A 17 -0.99 7.53 0.16
C GLY A 17 -1.92 7.76 -1.03
N ALA A 18 -3.13 7.22 -0.96
CA ALA A 18 -4.17 7.42 -1.98
C ALA A 18 -4.55 8.89 -2.11
N VAL A 19 -4.93 9.55 -1.01
CA VAL A 19 -5.35 10.97 -1.05
C VAL A 19 -4.22 11.86 -1.58
N ASN A 20 -2.99 11.63 -1.13
CA ASN A 20 -1.84 12.41 -1.59
C ASN A 20 -1.54 12.16 -3.08
N LEU A 21 -1.61 10.90 -3.54
CA LEU A 21 -1.42 10.56 -4.95
C LEU A 21 -2.54 11.13 -5.82
N PHE A 22 -3.79 11.08 -5.36
CA PHE A 22 -4.94 11.66 -6.04
C PHE A 22 -4.77 13.17 -6.23
N ILE A 23 -4.56 13.91 -5.14
CA ILE A 23 -4.43 15.37 -5.17
C ILE A 23 -3.24 15.80 -6.03
N SER A 24 -2.09 15.12 -5.88
CA SER A 24 -0.89 15.43 -6.69
C SER A 24 -1.07 15.06 -8.16
N SER A 25 -1.87 14.06 -8.48
CA SER A 25 -2.21 13.70 -9.87
C SER A 25 -3.14 14.75 -10.48
N LEU A 26 -4.19 15.17 -9.76
CA LEU A 26 -5.10 16.22 -10.23
C LEU A 26 -4.39 17.55 -10.48
N ARG A 27 -3.52 17.98 -9.56
CA ARG A 27 -2.71 19.21 -9.72
C ARG A 27 -1.71 19.10 -10.88
N GLY A 28 -1.26 17.89 -11.19
CA GLY A 28 -0.32 17.60 -12.26
C GLY A 28 -0.95 17.57 -13.66
N MET A 29 -2.26 17.37 -13.77
CA MET A 29 -2.97 17.30 -15.06
C MET A 29 -2.80 18.55 -15.91
N HIS A 30 -2.56 19.72 -15.30
CA HIS A 30 -2.39 20.99 -16.03
C HIS A 30 -0.92 21.32 -16.35
N ARG A 31 0.06 20.52 -15.89
CA ARG A 31 1.48 20.90 -15.91
C ARG A 31 2.42 19.99 -16.70
N VAL A 32 1.95 18.89 -17.29
CA VAL A 32 2.86 17.89 -17.86
C VAL A 32 2.42 17.45 -19.26
N SER A 33 3.26 17.71 -20.26
CA SER A 33 3.27 17.06 -21.58
C SER A 33 3.81 15.63 -21.44
N GLY A 34 3.07 14.77 -20.74
CA GLY A 34 3.39 13.36 -20.56
C GLY A 34 2.47 12.48 -21.42
N PRO A 35 2.79 11.20 -21.60
CA PRO A 35 1.87 10.26 -22.25
C PRO A 35 0.53 10.25 -21.52
N ASP A 36 -0.58 10.27 -22.26
CA ASP A 36 -1.94 10.31 -21.69
C ASP A 36 -2.20 9.18 -20.68
N ASP A 37 -1.53 8.04 -20.85
CA ASP A 37 -1.70 6.88 -19.96
C ASP A 37 -1.13 7.10 -18.55
N TYR A 38 -0.22 8.05 -18.37
CA TYR A 38 0.48 8.23 -17.10
C TYR A 38 -0.44 8.77 -16.00
N TRP A 39 -1.30 9.74 -16.32
CA TRP A 39 -2.23 10.30 -15.32
C TRP A 39 -3.37 9.32 -14.99
N GLN A 40 -3.84 8.54 -15.98
CA GLN A 40 -4.81 7.46 -15.79
C GLN A 40 -4.26 6.41 -14.83
N LEU A 41 -3.03 5.96 -15.07
CA LEU A 41 -2.37 4.99 -14.21
C LEU A 41 -2.22 5.50 -12.78
N ARG A 42 -1.82 6.76 -12.58
CA ARG A 42 -1.68 7.34 -11.23
C ARG A 42 -3.01 7.44 -10.49
N LEU A 43 -4.08 7.85 -11.16
CA LEU A 43 -5.42 7.88 -10.58
C LEU A 43 -5.93 6.48 -10.26
N PHE A 44 -5.67 5.50 -11.12
CA PHE A 44 -5.99 4.10 -10.86
C PHE A 44 -5.21 3.54 -9.66
N VAL A 45 -3.90 3.80 -9.57
CA VAL A 45 -3.06 3.39 -8.42
C VAL A 45 -3.55 4.07 -7.14
N SER A 46 -3.97 5.33 -7.22
CA SER A 46 -4.59 6.02 -6.09
C SER A 46 -5.90 5.35 -5.66
N GLY A 47 -6.77 5.02 -6.61
CA GLY A 47 -8.03 4.33 -6.34
C GLY A 47 -7.81 2.97 -5.69
N THR A 48 -6.90 2.16 -6.25
CA THR A 48 -6.55 0.85 -5.67
C THR A 48 -5.97 0.97 -4.27
N ALA A 49 -5.08 1.95 -4.01
CA ALA A 49 -4.56 2.21 -2.67
C ALA A 49 -5.70 2.53 -1.67
N LEU A 50 -6.66 3.40 -2.07
CA LEU A 50 -7.82 3.71 -1.22
C LEU A 50 -8.67 2.48 -0.95
N THR A 51 -8.96 1.69 -2.00
CA THR A 51 -9.72 0.44 -1.89
C THR A 51 -9.07 -0.53 -0.91
N PHE A 52 -7.74 -0.74 -0.99
CA PHE A 52 -7.04 -1.55 0.00
C PHE A 52 -7.11 -0.96 1.41
N GLY A 53 -7.03 0.37 1.54
CA GLY A 53 -7.21 1.04 2.83
C GLY A 53 -8.58 0.74 3.46
N LEU A 54 -9.65 0.86 2.66
CA LEU A 54 -11.01 0.51 3.06
C LEU A 54 -11.16 -0.99 3.36
N PHE A 55 -10.51 -1.86 2.59
CA PHE A 55 -10.49 -3.29 2.87
C PHE A 55 -9.86 -3.61 4.23
N TYR A 56 -8.71 -3.01 4.57
CA TYR A 56 -8.10 -3.27 5.88
C TYR A 56 -8.97 -2.75 7.03
N LEU A 57 -9.65 -1.61 6.84
CA LEU A 57 -10.64 -1.13 7.80
C LEU A 57 -11.82 -2.09 7.92
N TYR A 58 -12.32 -2.63 6.82
CA TYR A 58 -13.38 -3.64 6.84
C TYR A 58 -12.95 -4.91 7.58
N LEU A 59 -11.75 -5.42 7.29
CA LEU A 59 -11.19 -6.61 7.95
C LEU A 59 -10.96 -6.40 9.45
N PHE A 60 -10.72 -5.17 9.90
CA PHE A 60 -10.66 -4.86 11.33
C PHE A 60 -12.00 -5.13 12.04
N PHE A 61 -13.12 -4.86 11.38
CA PHE A 61 -14.47 -5.15 11.90
C PHE A 61 -14.95 -6.58 11.59
N LYS A 62 -14.37 -7.23 10.59
CA LYS A 62 -14.73 -8.58 10.11
C LYS A 62 -13.50 -9.49 10.08
N PRO A 63 -13.00 -9.90 11.25
CA PRO A 63 -11.77 -10.68 11.35
C PRO A 63 -11.88 -12.06 10.66
N GLU A 64 -13.09 -12.61 10.52
CA GLU A 64 -13.36 -13.90 9.87
C GLU A 64 -12.82 -14.00 8.43
N PHE A 65 -12.64 -12.87 7.74
CA PHE A 65 -12.14 -12.84 6.36
C PHE A 65 -10.66 -12.48 6.25
N VAL A 66 -9.95 -12.27 7.37
CA VAL A 66 -8.61 -11.66 7.31
C VAL A 66 -7.63 -12.49 6.51
N TRP A 67 -7.62 -13.81 6.66
CA TRP A 67 -6.63 -14.69 6.04
C TRP A 67 -6.47 -14.51 4.52
N PRO A 68 -7.50 -14.77 3.69
CA PRO A 68 -7.34 -14.68 2.23
C PRO A 68 -7.00 -13.27 1.75
N PHE A 69 -7.62 -12.24 2.32
CA PHE A 69 -7.42 -10.86 1.88
C PHE A 69 -6.10 -10.27 2.36
N LEU A 70 -5.66 -10.61 3.56
CA LEU A 70 -4.43 -10.07 4.14
C LEU A 70 -3.20 -10.76 3.56
N ILE A 71 -3.25 -12.05 3.19
CA ILE A 71 -2.18 -12.68 2.41
C ILE A 71 -1.96 -11.91 1.12
N PHE A 72 -3.04 -11.66 0.38
CA PHE A 72 -2.95 -10.92 -0.88
C PHE A 72 -2.39 -9.51 -0.68
N GLY A 73 -2.88 -8.80 0.35
CA GLY A 73 -2.37 -7.48 0.72
C GLY A 73 -0.88 -7.49 1.10
N ALA A 74 -0.46 -8.47 1.91
CA ALA A 74 0.93 -8.62 2.34
C ALA A 74 1.85 -8.93 1.16
N ALA A 75 1.45 -9.88 0.29
CA ALA A 75 2.21 -10.26 -0.89
C ALA A 75 2.38 -9.09 -1.88
N LEU A 76 1.29 -8.35 -2.16
CA LEU A 76 1.35 -7.19 -3.05
C LEU A 76 2.29 -6.10 -2.51
N LYS A 77 2.26 -5.85 -1.19
CA LYS A 77 3.14 -4.88 -0.54
C LYS A 77 4.60 -5.33 -0.49
N SER A 78 4.84 -6.62 -0.24
CA SER A 78 6.18 -7.23 -0.36
C SER A 78 6.72 -7.04 -1.78
N TRP A 79 5.89 -7.30 -2.81
CA TRP A 79 6.28 -7.10 -4.21
C TRP A 79 6.60 -5.63 -4.52
N ALA A 80 5.79 -4.68 -4.05
CA ALA A 80 6.07 -3.25 -4.19
C ALA A 80 7.42 -2.86 -3.56
N CYS A 81 7.75 -3.41 -2.39
CA CYS A 81 9.05 -3.21 -1.74
C CYS A 81 10.21 -3.78 -2.58
N VAL A 82 10.08 -5.01 -3.08
CA VAL A 82 11.10 -5.66 -3.94
C VAL A 82 11.34 -4.87 -5.22
N LEU A 83 10.27 -4.46 -5.92
CA LEU A 83 10.37 -3.62 -7.11
C LEU A 83 11.06 -2.29 -6.81
N SER A 84 10.71 -1.65 -5.70
CA SER A 84 11.32 -0.37 -5.31
C SER A 84 12.82 -0.52 -5.03
N LEU A 85 13.22 -1.60 -4.35
CA LEU A 85 14.63 -1.92 -4.13
C LEU A 85 15.38 -2.16 -5.44
N ALA A 86 14.80 -2.91 -6.38
CA ALA A 86 15.39 -3.16 -7.68
C ALA A 86 15.58 -1.86 -8.48
N LEU A 87 14.54 -1.01 -8.54
CA LEU A 87 14.59 0.27 -9.24
C LEU A 87 15.54 1.28 -8.57
N TYR A 88 15.61 1.29 -7.25
CA TYR A 88 16.55 2.12 -6.50
C TYR A 88 18.00 1.71 -6.79
N LYS A 89 18.29 0.40 -6.81
CA LYS A 89 19.63 -0.12 -7.19
C LYS A 89 19.99 0.18 -8.64
N ALA A 90 19.00 0.21 -9.53
CA ALA A 90 19.20 0.57 -10.93
C ALA A 90 19.28 2.10 -11.16
N GLU A 91 19.31 2.91 -10.09
CA GLU A 91 19.32 4.38 -10.14
C GLU A 91 18.11 4.98 -10.89
N LYS A 92 17.00 4.23 -11.00
CA LYS A 92 15.74 4.65 -11.63
C LYS A 92 14.72 5.17 -10.63
N LEU A 93 15.01 5.10 -9.33
CA LEU A 93 14.12 5.56 -8.26
C LEU A 93 14.87 6.50 -7.32
N SER A 94 14.25 7.62 -6.96
CA SER A 94 14.82 8.55 -5.99
C SER A 94 14.80 7.96 -4.57
N ARG A 95 15.71 8.42 -3.71
CA ARG A 95 15.72 8.05 -2.27
C ARG A 95 14.37 8.33 -1.60
N LYS A 96 13.77 9.48 -1.94
CA LYS A 96 12.45 9.88 -1.42
C LYS A 96 11.36 8.88 -1.83
N ALA A 97 11.28 8.53 -3.11
CA ALA A 97 10.29 7.56 -3.59
C ALA A 97 10.55 6.15 -3.02
N MET A 98 11.80 5.75 -2.86
CA MET A 98 12.17 4.50 -2.19
C MET A 98 11.66 4.45 -0.74
N ALA A 99 11.81 5.54 0.02
CA ALA A 99 11.31 5.61 1.39
C ALA A 99 9.77 5.65 1.45
N GLU A 100 9.15 6.54 0.68
CA GLU A 100 7.70 6.78 0.72
C GLU A 100 6.88 5.63 0.13
N PHE A 101 7.39 4.94 -0.90
CA PHE A 101 6.68 3.85 -1.57
C PHE A 101 7.25 2.47 -1.24
N GLY A 102 8.58 2.30 -1.32
CA GLY A 102 9.21 0.99 -1.10
C GLY A 102 9.21 0.56 0.36
N LEU A 103 9.88 1.35 1.20
CA LEU A 103 10.08 1.02 2.61
C LEU A 103 8.76 1.01 3.40
N SER A 104 7.87 1.96 3.12
CA SER A 104 6.55 2.03 3.76
C SER A 104 5.72 0.77 3.47
N ASN A 105 5.68 0.31 2.21
CA ASN A 105 4.98 -0.94 1.86
C ASN A 105 5.69 -2.16 2.45
N GLY A 106 7.03 -2.18 2.48
CA GLY A 106 7.79 -3.24 3.12
C GLY A 106 7.50 -3.38 4.62
N LEU A 107 7.42 -2.25 5.33
CA LEU A 107 7.10 -2.24 6.76
C LEU A 107 5.67 -2.74 7.02
N VAL A 108 4.68 -2.25 6.25
CA VAL A 108 3.29 -2.70 6.39
C VAL A 108 3.15 -4.18 6.02
N ALA A 109 3.84 -4.64 4.98
CA ALA A 109 3.87 -6.06 4.60
C ALA A 109 4.42 -6.92 5.75
N GLY A 110 5.54 -6.51 6.36
CA GLY A 110 6.13 -7.20 7.50
C GLY A 110 5.15 -7.30 8.67
N LEU A 111 4.45 -6.21 8.99
CA LEU A 111 3.42 -6.22 10.03
C LEU A 111 2.24 -7.15 9.68
N PHE A 112 1.83 -7.22 8.42
CA PHE A 112 0.77 -8.14 7.99
C PHE A 112 1.20 -9.60 8.07
N TRP A 113 2.43 -9.92 7.70
CA TRP A 113 2.97 -11.27 7.87
C TRP A 113 3.06 -11.67 9.34
N LEU A 114 3.50 -10.76 10.21
CA LEU A 114 3.48 -10.98 11.66
C LEU A 114 2.06 -11.17 12.20
N TYR A 115 1.09 -10.38 11.70
CA TYR A 115 -0.31 -10.56 12.04
C TYR A 115 -0.82 -11.95 11.65
N LEU A 116 -0.55 -12.40 10.43
CA LEU A 116 -0.98 -13.71 9.96
C LEU A 116 -0.34 -14.85 10.76
N TRP A 117 0.91 -14.68 11.20
CA TRP A 117 1.65 -15.71 11.93
C TRP A 117 1.25 -15.80 13.42
N TYR A 118 1.02 -14.68 14.09
CA TYR A 118 0.81 -14.64 15.56
C TYR A 118 -0.60 -14.21 15.97
N GLY A 119 -1.36 -13.57 15.09
CA GLY A 119 -2.61 -12.87 15.42
C GLY A 119 -3.86 -13.71 15.29
N PHE A 120 -3.75 -14.90 14.70
CA PHE A 120 -4.87 -15.82 14.55
C PHE A 120 -4.57 -17.07 15.37
N PRO A 121 -5.34 -17.37 16.44
CA PRO A 121 -5.28 -18.70 17.03
C PRO A 121 -5.62 -19.69 15.92
N ALA A 122 -4.79 -20.73 15.77
CA ALA A 122 -5.10 -21.87 14.93
C ALA A 122 -6.51 -22.35 15.30
N ALA A 123 -7.41 -22.34 14.32
CA ALA A 123 -8.74 -22.91 14.46
C ALA A 123 -8.64 -24.40 14.82
#